data_AF-A0A5B6W606-F1
#
_entry.id   AF-A0A5B6W606-F1
#
_cell.length_a   1.000
_cell.length_b   1.000
_cell.length_c   1.000
_cell.angle_alpha   90.00
_cell.angle_beta   90.00
_cell.angle_gamma   90.00
#
_symmetry.space_group_name_H-M   'P 1'
#
loop_
_entity.id
_entity.type
_entity.pdbx_description
1 polymer ?
#
loop_
_entity_poly.entity_id
_entity_poly.type
_entity_poly.pdbx_seq_one_letter_code
_entity_poly.pdbx_strand_id
1 'polypeptide(L)'
;MTMNPELAKLGISLLVPSVQELAKKPLKEVPPRYVHDEDSPIISHSNPLPQVPVIDMQKLSSQQELEKLHYACKEWGFFQLINHGVRTSLVEKVKMEIQEFFNLPMEEKKKLCKNQMK
;
A
#
# COMPACT_ATOMS: atom_id res chain seq x y z
N MET A 1 37.83 -7.40 26.97
CA MET A 1 36.52 -6.75 26.78
C MET A 1 35.80 -7.46 25.67
N THR A 2 34.93 -8.40 26.01
CA THR A 2 34.09 -9.13 25.06
C THR A 2 32.99 -8.20 24.58
N MET A 3 33.00 -7.88 23.29
CA MET A 3 31.97 -7.07 22.64
C MET A 3 30.62 -7.78 22.74
N ASN A 4 29.58 -7.04 23.14
CA ASN A 4 28.21 -7.54 23.21
C ASN A 4 27.72 -7.95 21.80
N PRO A 5 27.31 -9.22 21.59
CA PRO A 5 26.81 -9.69 20.28
C PRO A 5 25.53 -8.98 19.80
N GLU A 6 24.79 -8.28 20.66
CA GLU A 6 23.64 -7.46 20.24
C GLU A 6 24.04 -6.20 19.48
N LEU A 7 25.24 -5.64 19.73
CA LEU A 7 25.66 -4.39 19.08
C LEU A 7 26.07 -4.59 17.61
N ALA A 8 26.21 -5.84 17.16
CA ALA A 8 26.56 -6.21 15.79
C ALA A 8 25.38 -6.15 14.79
N LYS A 9 24.16 -5.82 15.23
CA LYS A 9 22.93 -5.84 14.41
C LYS A 9 22.43 -4.47 13.93
N LEU A 10 23.17 -3.38 14.14
CA LEU A 10 22.70 -2.02 13.85
C LEU A 10 22.67 -1.62 12.35
N GLY A 11 23.01 -2.52 11.42
CA GLY A 11 23.08 -2.20 9.98
C GLY A 11 22.53 -3.26 9.02
N ILE A 12 21.88 -4.32 9.51
CA ILE A 12 21.29 -5.34 8.63
C ILE A 12 19.79 -5.07 8.46
N SER A 13 19.36 -4.78 7.23
CA SER A 13 17.94 -4.84 6.87
C SER A 13 17.41 -6.21 7.26
N LEU A 14 16.43 -6.26 8.17
CA LEU A 14 15.79 -7.50 8.56
C LEU A 14 15.24 -8.18 7.31
N LEU A 15 15.69 -9.40 7.04
CA LEU A 15 15.08 -10.23 5.99
C LEU A 15 13.61 -10.48 6.40
N VAL A 16 12.70 -9.88 5.65
CA VAL A 16 11.26 -10.07 5.84
C VAL A 16 10.79 -11.17 4.90
N PRO A 17 10.22 -12.27 5.42
CA PRO A 17 9.69 -13.33 4.57
C PRO A 17 8.50 -12.82 3.75
N SER A 18 8.27 -13.44 2.59
CA SER A 18 7.09 -13.16 1.77
C SER A 18 5.82 -13.50 2.56
N VAL A 19 4.98 -12.49 2.80
CA VAL A 19 3.67 -12.66 3.45
C VAL A 19 2.75 -13.55 2.60
N GLN A 20 2.87 -13.49 1.27
CA GLN A 20 2.13 -14.35 0.35
C GLN A 20 2.46 -15.84 0.55
N GLU A 21 3.73 -16.17 0.83
CA GLU A 21 4.13 -17.56 1.13
C GLU A 21 3.76 -17.97 2.56
N LEU A 22 3.77 -17.02 3.51
CA LEU A 22 3.28 -17.26 4.87
C LEU A 22 1.78 -17.61 4.86
N ALA A 23 0.98 -16.90 4.06
CA ALA A 23 -0.46 -17.12 3.95
C ALA A 23 -0.83 -18.50 3.38
N LYS A 24 0.06 -19.17 2.64
CA LYS A 24 -0.14 -20.54 2.13
C LYS A 24 0.05 -21.61 3.21
N LYS A 25 0.68 -21.27 4.33
CA LYS A 25 0.95 -22.21 5.43
C LYS A 25 -0.26 -22.27 6.36
N PRO A 26 -0.50 -23.42 7.03
CA PRO A 26 -1.55 -23.53 8.03
C PRO A 26 -1.10 -22.83 9.34
N LEU A 27 -1.16 -21.50 9.36
CA LEU A 27 -0.88 -20.72 10.56
C LEU A 27 -2.15 -20.64 11.43
N LYS A 28 -2.01 -20.93 12.72
CA LYS A 28 -3.10 -20.77 13.70
C LYS A 28 -3.24 -19.34 14.17
N GLU A 29 -2.13 -18.60 14.19
CA GLU A 29 -2.03 -17.25 14.74
C GLU A 29 -1.11 -16.40 13.85
N VAL A 30 -1.35 -15.09 13.84
CA VAL A 30 -0.51 -14.11 13.14
C VAL A 30 0.83 -14.01 13.87
N PRO A 31 1.99 -14.09 13.17
CA PRO A 31 3.28 -13.98 13.83
C PRO A 31 3.42 -12.67 14.60
N PRO A 32 4.02 -12.65 15.81
CA PRO A 32 4.09 -11.46 16.67
C PRO A 32 4.68 -10.21 15.98
N ARG A 33 5.55 -10.38 14.99
CA ARG A 33 6.12 -9.27 14.19
C ARG A 33 5.07 -8.44 13.43
N TYR A 34 3.91 -9.02 13.12
CA TYR A 34 2.82 -8.35 12.40
C TYR A 34 1.66 -7.94 13.33
N VAL A 35 1.77 -8.25 14.63
CA VAL A 35 0.80 -7.81 15.64
C VAL A 35 1.14 -6.37 15.99
N HIS A 36 0.13 -5.50 15.96
CA HIS A 36 0.26 -4.11 16.36
C HIS A 36 -0.19 -3.99 17.82
N ASP A 37 0.68 -3.49 18.69
CA ASP A 37 0.43 -3.40 20.14
C ASP A 37 -0.51 -2.24 20.52
N GLU A 38 -0.83 -1.33 19.59
CA GLU A 38 -1.70 -0.19 19.87
C GLU A 38 -3.18 -0.55 19.65
N ASP A 39 -3.95 -0.49 20.73
CA ASP A 39 -5.41 -0.38 20.69
C ASP A 39 -5.81 0.97 20.09
N SER A 40 -5.80 1.07 18.77
CA SER A 40 -6.45 2.18 18.08
C SER A 40 -7.43 1.64 17.05
N PRO A 41 -8.67 1.31 17.46
CA PRO A 41 -9.73 1.22 16.50
C PRO A 41 -9.99 2.64 15.98
N ILE A 42 -9.32 3.02 14.87
CA ILE A 42 -9.76 4.10 13.98
C ILE A 42 -10.97 3.61 13.18
N ILE A 43 -11.92 2.95 13.85
CA ILE A 43 -13.23 2.65 13.30
C ILE A 43 -14.20 3.13 14.36
N SER A 44 -14.36 4.45 14.42
CA SER A 44 -15.46 5.06 15.13
C SER A 44 -16.75 4.68 14.40
N HIS A 45 -17.40 3.62 14.87
CA HIS A 45 -18.66 3.09 14.33
C HIS A 45 -19.87 4.01 14.56
N SER A 46 -19.68 5.31 14.86
CA SER A 46 -20.76 6.16 15.36
C SER A 46 -21.06 7.42 14.53
N ASN A 47 -20.58 7.56 13.29
CA ASN A 47 -21.03 8.60 12.36
C ASN A 47 -20.81 8.12 10.91
N PRO A 48 -21.59 8.60 9.90
CA PRO A 48 -21.16 8.43 8.51
C PRO A 48 -19.79 9.11 8.39
N LEU A 49 -18.76 8.31 8.08
CA LEU A 49 -17.44 8.87 7.81
C LEU A 49 -17.57 9.89 6.69
N PRO A 50 -16.87 11.03 6.77
CA PRO A 50 -16.79 11.97 5.66
C PRO A 50 -16.46 11.20 4.37
N GLN A 51 -17.20 11.45 3.29
CA GLN A 51 -16.94 10.81 2.01
C GLN A 51 -15.73 11.47 1.33
N VAL A 52 -14.75 10.66 0.92
CA VAL A 52 -13.57 11.14 0.19
C VAL A 52 -14.01 11.95 -1.04
N PRO A 53 -13.49 13.17 -1.25
CA PRO A 53 -13.84 14.00 -2.40
C PRO A 53 -13.55 13.27 -3.71
N VAL A 54 -14.49 13.35 -4.66
CA VAL A 54 -14.34 12.78 -6.01
C VAL A 54 -14.27 13.92 -7.01
N ILE A 55 -13.19 14.05 -7.76
CA ILE A 55 -12.95 15.12 -8.73
C ILE A 55 -13.17 14.60 -10.15
N ASP A 56 -14.02 15.26 -10.91
CA ASP A 56 -14.28 14.98 -12.32
C ASP A 56 -13.29 15.75 -13.21
N MET A 57 -12.30 15.03 -13.74
CA MET A 57 -11.20 15.66 -14.48
C MET A 57 -11.66 16.37 -15.77
N GLN A 58 -12.79 15.94 -16.35
CA GLN A 58 -13.38 16.58 -17.53
C GLN A 58 -14.03 17.93 -17.22
N LYS A 59 -14.39 18.18 -15.95
CA LYS A 59 -15.05 19.42 -15.50
C LYS A 59 -14.11 20.41 -14.83
N LEU A 60 -12.80 20.17 -14.85
CA LEU A 60 -11.81 21.05 -14.21
C LEU A 60 -11.76 22.48 -14.76
N SER A 61 -12.32 22.72 -15.96
CA SER A 61 -12.49 24.07 -16.49
C SER A 61 -13.63 24.85 -15.82
N SER A 62 -14.53 24.17 -15.10
CA SER A 62 -15.57 24.82 -14.31
C SER A 62 -15.01 25.30 -12.97
N GLN A 63 -15.42 26.51 -12.58
CA GLN A 63 -15.04 27.10 -11.30
C GLN A 63 -15.41 26.18 -10.11
N GLN A 64 -16.58 25.55 -10.18
CA GLN A 64 -17.07 24.65 -9.14
C GLN A 64 -16.14 23.45 -8.91
N GLU A 65 -15.69 22.79 -9.98
CA GLU A 65 -14.82 21.61 -9.84
C GLU A 65 -13.41 22.01 -9.41
N LEU A 66 -12.93 23.19 -9.82
CA LEU A 66 -11.64 23.74 -9.40
C LEU A 66 -11.64 24.09 -7.90
N GLU A 67 -12.71 24.70 -7.39
CA GLU A 67 -12.88 24.97 -5.96
C GLU A 67 -12.95 23.69 -5.14
N LYS A 68 -13.64 22.66 -5.67
CA LYS A 68 -13.70 21.33 -5.05
C LYS A 68 -12.32 20.67 -4.98
N LEU A 69 -11.52 20.77 -6.04
CA LEU A 69 -10.14 20.29 -6.05
C LEU A 69 -9.28 21.06 -5.04
N HIS A 70 -9.40 22.39 -5.00
CA HIS A 70 -8.67 23.21 -4.03
C HIS A 70 -9.00 22.81 -2.58
N TYR A 71 -10.29 22.65 -2.27
CA TYR A 71 -10.76 22.19 -0.97
C TYR A 71 -10.21 20.79 -0.63
N ALA A 72 -10.26 19.84 -1.56
CA ALA A 72 -9.74 18.50 -1.35
C ALA A 72 -8.22 18.50 -1.09
N CYS A 73 -7.45 19.30 -1.83
CA CYS A 73 -6.01 19.43 -1.60
C CYS A 73 -5.69 20.02 -0.21
N LYS A 74 -6.47 21.01 0.25
CA LYS A 74 -6.18 21.76 1.47
C LYS A 74 -6.68 21.07 2.74
N GLU A 75 -7.93 20.60 2.72
CA GLU A 75 -8.61 20.09 3.92
C GLU A 75 -8.51 18.57 4.05
N TRP A 76 -8.33 17.85 2.93
CA TRP A 76 -8.25 16.39 2.93
C TRP A 76 -6.84 15.84 2.68
N GLY A 77 -6.08 16.43 1.76
CA GLY A 77 -4.82 15.87 1.27
C GLY A 77 -4.99 14.56 0.47
N PHE A 78 -6.23 14.12 0.22
CA PHE A 78 -6.56 12.90 -0.52
C PHE A 78 -7.91 13.06 -1.25
N PHE A 79 -8.01 12.54 -2.47
CA PHE A 79 -9.21 12.56 -3.29
C PHE A 79 -9.15 11.47 -4.37
N GLN A 80 -10.31 11.15 -4.95
CA GLN A 80 -10.43 10.24 -6.09
C GLN A 80 -10.62 11.05 -7.38
N LEU A 81 -10.09 10.56 -8.49
CA LEU A 81 -10.31 11.14 -9.81
C LEU A 81 -11.20 10.22 -10.64
N ILE A 82 -12.18 10.82 -11.33
CA ILE A 82 -12.97 10.16 -12.37
C ILE A 82 -12.80 10.91 -13.70
N ASN A 83 -13.14 10.24 -14.80
CA ASN A 83 -12.99 10.78 -16.16
C ASN A 83 -11.58 11.32 -16.46
N HIS A 84 -10.56 10.69 -15.87
CA HIS A 84 -9.15 11.13 -15.90
C HIS A 84 -8.45 10.94 -17.26
N GLY A 85 -9.17 10.60 -18.32
CA GLY A 85 -8.64 10.42 -19.69
C GLY A 85 -7.82 9.14 -19.93
N VAL A 86 -7.34 8.46 -18.89
CA VAL A 86 -6.69 7.15 -19.03
C VAL A 86 -7.72 6.08 -19.40
N ARG A 87 -7.45 5.34 -20.49
CA ARG A 87 -8.32 4.28 -21.00
C ARG A 87 -8.55 3.19 -19.95
N THR A 88 -9.80 2.80 -19.73
CA THR A 88 -10.17 1.74 -18.78
C THR A 88 -9.47 0.42 -19.08
N SER A 89 -9.34 0.05 -20.36
CA SER A 89 -8.64 -1.17 -20.78
C SER A 89 -7.15 -1.19 -20.39
N LEU A 90 -6.49 -0.03 -20.31
CA LEU A 90 -5.12 0.06 -19.82
C LEU A 90 -5.07 -0.17 -18.31
N VAL A 91 -5.99 0.42 -17.56
CA VAL A 91 -6.08 0.22 -16.10
C VAL A 91 -6.35 -1.24 -15.77
N GLU A 92 -7.27 -1.88 -16.49
CA GLU A 92 -7.56 -3.31 -16.36
C GLU A 92 -6.35 -4.18 -16.70
N LYS A 93 -5.66 -3.87 -17.81
CA LYS A 93 -4.43 -4.58 -18.17
C LYS A 93 -3.38 -4.46 -17.07
N VAL A 94 -3.14 -3.27 -16.53
CA VAL A 94 -2.17 -3.09 -15.43
C VAL A 94 -2.56 -3.93 -14.21
N LYS A 95 -3.84 -3.95 -13.82
CA LYS A 95 -4.33 -4.80 -12.72
C LYS A 95 -4.05 -6.29 -12.98
N MET A 96 -4.34 -6.76 -14.19
CA MET A 96 -4.12 -8.14 -14.59
C MET A 96 -2.63 -8.51 -14.57
N GLU A 97 -1.77 -7.69 -15.16
CA GLU A 97 -0.32 -7.95 -15.24
C GLU A 97 0.33 -7.93 -13.84
N ILE A 98 -0.11 -7.04 -12.95
CA ILE A 98 0.33 -7.03 -11.55
C ILE A 98 -0.09 -8.33 -10.85
N GLN A 99 -1.34 -8.75 -11.04
CA GLN A 99 -1.85 -9.99 -10.45
C GLN A 99 -1.06 -11.21 -10.97
N GLU A 100 -0.83 -11.28 -12.28
CA GLU A 100 -0.04 -12.33 -12.91
C GLU A 100 1.39 -12.36 -12.37
N PHE A 101 2.03 -11.21 -12.24
CA PHE A 101 3.35 -11.09 -11.62
C PHE A 101 3.38 -11.66 -10.20
N PHE A 102 2.42 -11.30 -9.34
CA PHE A 102 2.38 -11.84 -7.97
C PHE A 102 2.04 -13.34 -7.92
N ASN A 103 1.40 -13.90 -8.96
CA ASN A 103 1.13 -15.33 -9.08
C ASN A 103 2.34 -16.15 -9.54
N LEU A 104 3.40 -15.51 -10.08
CA LEU A 104 4.63 -16.21 -10.44
C LEU A 104 5.30 -16.86 -9.22
N PRO A 105 6.09 -17.94 -9.44
CA PRO A 105 6.95 -18.52 -8.42
C PRO A 105 7.87 -17.47 -7.76
N MET A 106 8.20 -17.69 -6.49
CA MET A 106 9.06 -16.76 -5.75
C MET A 106 10.45 -16.60 -6.38
N GLU A 107 10.95 -17.66 -7.02
CA GLU A 107 12.23 -17.69 -7.73
C GLU A 107 12.26 -16.66 -8.86
N GLU A 108 11.18 -16.57 -9.64
CA GLU A 108 11.04 -15.58 -10.71
C GLU A 108 10.94 -14.16 -10.16
N LYS A 109 10.12 -13.96 -9.12
CA LYS A 109 9.97 -12.64 -8.47
C LYS A 109 11.29 -12.13 -7.87
N LYS A 110 12.10 -13.03 -7.29
CA LYS A 110 13.40 -12.70 -6.70
C LYS A 110 14.44 -12.23 -7.71
N LYS A 111 14.34 -12.62 -8.99
CA LYS A 111 15.26 -12.13 -10.03
C LYS A 111 15.18 -10.60 -10.22
N LEU A 112 14.03 -10.00 -9.92
CA LEU A 112 13.82 -8.55 -10.01
C LEU A 112 14.19 -7.80 -8.73
N CYS A 113 14.34 -8.52 -7.60
CA CYS A 113 14.86 -7.94 -6.38
C CYS A 113 16.39 -7.79 -6.49
N LYS A 114 16.88 -6.57 -6.76
CA LYS A 114 18.32 -6.30 -6.74
C LYS A 114 18.88 -6.58 -5.33
N ASN A 115 19.79 -7.55 -5.25
CA ASN A 115 20.80 -7.81 -4.21
C ASN A 115 20.46 -7.37 -2.78
N GLN A 116 19.77 -8.24 -2.03
CA GLN A 116 20.00 -8.33 -0.59
C GLN A 116 21.32 -9.07 -0.37
N MET A 117 22.46 -8.37 -0.49
CA MET A 117 23.77 -8.70 0.10
C MET A 117 24.83 -7.76 -0.49
N LYS A 118 25.17 -6.73 0.28
CA LYS A 118 26.57 -6.38 0.50
C LYS A 118 26.76 -6.20 1.99
#